data_AF-A0A7V3PJW3-F1
#
_entry.id   AF-A0A7V3PJW3-F1
#
_cell.length_a   1.000
_cell.length_b   1.000
_cell.length_c   1.000
_cell.angle_alpha   90.00
_cell.angle_beta   90.00
_cell.angle_gamma   90.00
#
_symmetry.space_group_name_H-M   'P 1'
#
loop_
_entity.id
_entity.type
_entity.pdbx_description
1 polymer ?
#
loop_
_entity_poly.entity_id
_entity_poly.type
_entity_poly.pdbx_seq_one_letter_code
_entity_poly.pdbx_strand_id
1 'polypeptide(L)'
;MKSFRLFLIASLIFITNNFLFSQEEDVVEDSTETLEVYLIDNYLQGENEKILVLSWMTNLPTKSKVKIEEIGTFNVSDTLTDFHQTKIDLSNVRFTKNEYMFKIISELEDGSSVESEEYSFLVPFEEKDTSSTKSTTTSQQVKTSSSYYIYNFALGITLWLLPSPALAFENNKTKFAILKDLPLVSIGSFSAYKTFPYVYFYAGYVHIPEGFVKNSFRLGTKYLYELPEIKHFVSLGLGGFTNFKGSNGINGEIGFSFLKVLKTFEMTASYSYNYLPSSKNKFHLFSIGLFTSSFSINLNY
;
A
#
# COMPACT_ATOMS: atom_id res chain seq x y z
N MET A 1 -28.32 32.86 0.03
CA MET A 1 -28.62 31.42 0.22
C MET A 1 -29.15 30.72 -1.02
N LYS A 2 -30.07 31.30 -1.82
CA LYS A 2 -30.57 30.66 -3.06
C LYS A 2 -29.49 30.49 -4.14
N SER A 3 -28.62 31.48 -4.32
CA SER A 3 -27.51 31.45 -5.28
C SER A 3 -26.46 30.37 -4.96
N PHE A 4 -26.14 30.17 -3.68
CA PHE A 4 -25.19 29.13 -3.24
C PHE A 4 -25.73 27.71 -3.47
N ARG A 5 -27.03 27.49 -3.27
CA ARG A 5 -27.67 26.19 -3.57
C ARG A 5 -27.68 25.88 -5.07
N LEU A 6 -27.90 26.89 -5.90
CA LEU A 6 -27.81 26.74 -7.36
C LEU A 6 -26.38 26.41 -7.82
N PHE A 7 -25.37 27.05 -7.24
CA PHE A 7 -23.97 26.75 -7.53
C PHE A 7 -23.60 25.31 -7.13
N LEU A 8 -24.09 24.83 -5.99
CA LEU A 8 -23.82 23.48 -5.49
C LEU A 8 -24.49 22.40 -6.37
N ILE A 9 -25.72 22.66 -6.84
CA ILE A 9 -26.43 21.78 -7.79
C ILE A 9 -25.72 21.79 -9.15
N ALA A 10 -25.32 22.96 -9.66
CA ALA A 10 -24.59 23.07 -10.92
C ALA A 10 -23.23 22.35 -10.86
N SER A 11 -22.50 22.47 -9.75
CA SER A 11 -21.25 21.74 -9.51
C SER A 11 -21.47 20.24 -9.44
N LEU A 12 -22.57 19.77 -8.83
CA LEU A 12 -22.89 18.35 -8.75
C LEU A 12 -23.19 17.77 -10.15
N ILE A 13 -23.94 18.50 -10.98
CA ILE A 13 -24.23 18.11 -12.37
C ILE A 13 -22.96 18.11 -13.24
N PHE A 14 -22.05 19.07 -13.01
CA PHE A 14 -20.77 19.11 -13.72
C PHE A 14 -19.86 17.94 -13.35
N ILE A 15 -19.87 17.50 -12.09
CA ILE A 15 -19.12 16.33 -11.65
C ILE A 15 -19.72 15.06 -12.27
N THR A 16 -21.06 14.90 -12.27
CA THR A 16 -21.69 13.69 -12.85
C THR A 16 -21.51 13.56 -14.36
N ASN A 17 -21.44 14.68 -15.10
CA ASN A 17 -21.26 14.64 -16.55
C ASN A 17 -19.82 14.32 -16.98
N ASN A 18 -18.81 14.69 -16.19
CA ASN A 18 -17.42 14.32 -16.48
C ASN A 18 -17.12 12.84 -16.14
N PHE A 19 -17.89 12.22 -15.25
CA PHE A 19 -17.79 10.78 -14.98
C PHE A 19 -18.38 9.90 -16.11
N LEU A 20 -19.33 10.43 -16.90
CA LEU A 20 -19.97 9.67 -17.99
C LEU A 20 -19.17 9.65 -19.31
N PHE A 21 -18.17 10.52 -19.47
CA PHE A 21 -17.40 10.68 -20.72
C PHE A 21 -15.93 10.22 -20.62
N SER A 22 -15.54 9.51 -19.56
CA SER A 22 -14.15 9.04 -19.37
C SER A 22 -13.98 7.52 -19.49
N GLN A 23 -14.97 6.79 -20.01
CA GLN A 23 -14.85 5.36 -20.28
C GLN A 23 -15.03 5.09 -21.78
N GLU A 24 -13.98 5.36 -22.52
CA GLU A 24 -13.71 4.70 -23.79
C GLU A 24 -12.34 4.03 -23.62
N GLU A 25 -12.27 3.11 -22.67
CA GLU A 25 -11.27 2.04 -22.67
C GLU A 25 -11.89 0.88 -23.44
N ASP A 26 -11.12 0.33 -24.36
CA ASP A 26 -11.48 -0.81 -25.19
C ASP A 26 -12.16 -1.89 -24.35
N VAL A 27 -13.34 -2.31 -24.78
CA VAL A 27 -14.12 -3.39 -24.18
C VAL A 27 -13.30 -4.69 -24.27
N VAL A 28 -12.55 -5.01 -23.23
CA VAL A 28 -12.09 -6.36 -22.93
C VAL A 28 -13.20 -6.99 -22.07
N GLU A 29 -13.76 -8.09 -22.55
CA GLU A 29 -14.80 -8.86 -21.86
C GLU A 29 -14.36 -9.24 -20.43
N ASP A 30 -14.97 -8.58 -19.46
CA ASP A 30 -14.85 -8.84 -18.03
C ASP A 30 -15.61 -10.15 -17.69
N SER A 31 -14.91 -11.28 -17.71
CA SER A 31 -15.45 -12.56 -17.20
C SER A 31 -14.47 -13.46 -16.43
N THR A 32 -13.28 -12.96 -16.11
CA THR A 32 -12.39 -13.54 -15.08
C THR A 32 -11.45 -12.44 -14.62
N GLU A 33 -11.31 -12.18 -13.31
CA GLU A 33 -10.24 -11.32 -12.80
C GLU A 33 -8.90 -11.93 -13.25
N THR A 34 -8.29 -11.41 -14.31
CA THR A 34 -7.02 -11.92 -14.82
C THR A 34 -5.92 -11.56 -13.83
N LEU A 35 -5.12 -12.57 -13.46
CA LEU A 35 -3.99 -12.36 -12.56
C LEU A 35 -2.95 -11.46 -13.23
N GLU A 36 -2.62 -10.36 -12.57
CA GLU A 36 -1.57 -9.43 -12.97
C GLU A 36 -0.37 -9.60 -12.03
N VAL A 37 0.83 -9.65 -12.62
CA VAL A 37 2.11 -9.80 -11.91
C VAL A 37 2.94 -8.53 -12.12
N TYR A 38 3.36 -7.90 -11.03
CA TYR A 38 4.08 -6.63 -11.03
C TYR A 38 5.50 -6.81 -10.49
N LEU A 39 6.48 -6.97 -11.38
CA LEU A 39 7.89 -7.12 -11.00
C LEU A 39 8.46 -5.80 -10.44
N ILE A 40 9.01 -5.84 -9.24
CA ILE A 40 9.58 -4.69 -8.51
C ILE A 40 11.10 -4.72 -8.58
N ASP A 41 11.73 -5.74 -8.00
CA ASP A 41 13.17 -5.93 -8.03
C ASP A 41 13.55 -7.12 -8.90
N ASN A 42 14.60 -6.93 -9.69
CA ASN A 42 15.22 -7.98 -10.48
C ASN A 42 16.70 -7.65 -10.76
N TYR A 43 17.58 -8.19 -9.92
CA TYR A 43 19.03 -7.97 -10.06
C TYR A 43 19.85 -9.11 -9.44
N LEU A 44 21.06 -9.29 -9.94
CA LEU A 44 22.06 -10.20 -9.37
C LEU A 44 22.89 -9.46 -8.31
N GLN A 45 22.93 -9.98 -7.08
CA GLN A 45 23.57 -9.34 -5.93
C GLN A 45 25.08 -9.62 -5.88
N GLY A 46 25.91 -8.75 -6.47
CA GLY A 46 27.38 -8.76 -6.32
C GLY A 46 28.12 -9.60 -7.38
N GLU A 47 29.43 -9.33 -7.55
CA GLU A 47 30.26 -10.02 -8.55
C GLU A 47 30.61 -11.48 -8.16
N ASN A 48 30.69 -11.76 -6.85
CA ASN A 48 31.10 -13.07 -6.32
C ASN A 48 29.93 -13.93 -5.81
N GLU A 49 28.87 -13.29 -5.34
CA GLU A 49 27.70 -13.95 -4.77
C GLU A 49 26.64 -14.01 -5.89
N LYS A 50 26.54 -15.11 -6.61
CA LYS A 50 25.59 -15.25 -7.73
C LYS A 50 24.15 -15.42 -7.20
N ILE A 51 23.66 -14.45 -6.46
CA ILE A 51 22.35 -14.48 -5.81
C ILE A 51 21.41 -13.58 -6.60
N LEU A 52 20.39 -14.16 -7.24
CA LEU A 52 19.36 -13.40 -7.92
C LEU A 52 18.31 -12.94 -6.89
N VAL A 53 18.14 -11.63 -6.76
CA VAL A 53 17.14 -11.01 -5.89
C VAL A 53 15.94 -10.63 -6.74
N LEU A 54 14.77 -11.18 -6.38
CA LEU A 54 13.50 -10.90 -7.03
C LEU A 54 12.48 -10.43 -6.00
N SER A 55 11.70 -9.42 -6.36
CA SER A 55 10.49 -9.04 -5.61
C SER A 55 9.38 -8.63 -6.58
N TRP A 56 8.14 -8.99 -6.27
CA TRP A 56 6.98 -8.65 -7.09
C TRP A 56 5.70 -8.65 -6.27
N MET A 57 4.66 -8.04 -6.84
CA MET A 57 3.30 -8.07 -6.30
C MET A 57 2.34 -8.69 -7.28
N THR A 58 1.21 -9.18 -6.79
CA THR A 58 0.09 -9.66 -7.60
C THR A 58 -1.21 -8.96 -7.21
N ASN A 59 -2.13 -8.79 -8.14
CA ASN A 59 -3.45 -8.20 -7.86
C ASN A 59 -4.39 -9.15 -7.08
N LEU A 60 -4.03 -10.43 -6.98
CA LEU A 60 -4.72 -11.48 -6.23
C LEU A 60 -3.70 -12.27 -5.39
N PRO A 61 -4.05 -12.78 -4.19
CA PRO A 61 -3.16 -13.64 -3.42
C PRO A 61 -2.85 -14.94 -4.16
N THR A 62 -1.57 -15.30 -4.27
CA THR A 62 -1.12 -16.53 -4.96
C THR A 62 -0.01 -17.23 -4.19
N LYS A 63 0.16 -18.52 -4.46
CA LYS A 63 1.45 -19.20 -4.23
C LYS A 63 2.31 -18.97 -5.46
N SER A 64 3.62 -18.99 -5.32
CA SER A 64 4.47 -18.60 -6.45
C SER A 64 5.77 -19.37 -6.57
N LYS A 65 6.17 -19.57 -7.82
CA LYS A 65 7.43 -20.18 -8.24
C LYS A 65 8.05 -19.30 -9.31
N VAL A 66 9.38 -19.32 -9.37
CA VAL A 66 10.15 -18.67 -10.43
C VAL A 66 10.77 -19.76 -11.29
N LYS A 67 10.46 -19.77 -12.58
CA LYS A 67 11.07 -20.67 -13.55
C LYS A 67 12.08 -19.87 -14.37
N ILE A 68 13.36 -20.16 -14.16
CA ILE A 68 14.45 -19.58 -14.95
C ILE A 68 14.78 -20.56 -16.07
N GLU A 69 14.76 -20.08 -17.31
CA GLU A 69 15.05 -20.87 -18.49
C GLU A 69 16.45 -21.51 -18.39
N GLU A 70 16.58 -22.78 -18.79
CA GLU A 70 17.82 -23.58 -18.75
C GLU A 70 18.44 -23.83 -17.36
N ILE A 71 17.93 -23.19 -16.30
CA ILE A 71 18.44 -23.35 -14.93
C ILE A 71 17.53 -24.23 -14.08
N GLY A 72 16.24 -23.91 -14.01
CA GLY A 72 15.30 -24.67 -13.18
C GLY A 72 14.14 -23.86 -12.62
N THR A 73 13.37 -24.50 -11.74
CA THR A 73 12.22 -23.88 -11.05
C THR A 73 12.50 -23.79 -9.56
N PHE A 74 12.29 -22.60 -9.02
CA PHE A 74 12.55 -22.26 -7.63
C PHE A 74 11.23 -21.93 -6.95
N ASN A 75 10.98 -22.55 -5.81
CA ASN A 75 9.80 -22.24 -5.03
C ASN A 75 9.99 -20.92 -4.28
N VAL A 76 8.99 -20.05 -4.28
CA VAL A 76 9.08 -18.74 -3.62
C VAL A 76 8.09 -18.63 -2.47
N SER A 77 6.83 -18.96 -2.69
CA SER A 77 5.83 -18.96 -1.64
C SER A 77 4.92 -20.17 -1.76
N ASP A 78 4.84 -20.96 -0.69
CA ASP A 78 3.85 -22.03 -0.53
C ASP A 78 2.53 -21.53 0.07
N THR A 79 2.49 -20.26 0.48
CA THR A 79 1.32 -19.60 1.07
C THR A 79 0.73 -18.57 0.11
N LEU A 80 -0.59 -18.42 0.12
CA LEU A 80 -1.27 -17.36 -0.63
C LEU A 80 -0.90 -15.99 -0.07
N THR A 81 -0.22 -15.16 -0.87
CA THR A 81 0.19 -13.79 -0.55
C THR A 81 0.14 -12.95 -1.82
N ASP A 82 -0.05 -11.65 -1.69
CA ASP A 82 -0.03 -10.67 -2.79
C ASP A 82 1.34 -9.98 -2.94
N PHE A 83 2.24 -10.16 -1.98
CA PHE A 83 3.62 -9.70 -2.02
C PHE A 83 4.60 -10.87 -1.92
N HIS A 84 5.54 -10.93 -2.85
CA HIS A 84 6.52 -12.00 -2.97
C HIS A 84 7.93 -11.45 -3.03
N GLN A 85 8.84 -12.10 -2.33
CA GLN A 85 10.25 -11.79 -2.37
C GLN A 85 11.06 -13.08 -2.26
N THR A 86 12.11 -13.22 -3.06
CA THR A 86 13.03 -14.35 -2.98
C THR A 86 14.47 -13.95 -3.27
N LYS A 87 15.38 -14.79 -2.78
CA LYS A 87 16.80 -14.79 -3.12
C LYS A 87 17.16 -16.16 -3.63
N ILE A 88 17.43 -16.27 -4.93
CA ILE A 88 17.77 -17.53 -5.57
C ILE A 88 19.29 -17.64 -5.66
N ASP A 89 19.85 -18.63 -4.98
CA ASP A 89 21.28 -18.92 -5.04
C ASP A 89 21.62 -19.65 -6.36
N LEU A 90 22.32 -18.95 -7.25
CA LEU A 90 22.83 -19.44 -8.53
C LEU A 90 24.34 -19.69 -8.47
N SER A 91 24.95 -19.81 -7.28
CA SER A 91 26.39 -20.03 -7.12
C SER A 91 26.89 -21.28 -7.84
N ASN A 92 26.07 -22.33 -7.87
CA ASN A 92 26.36 -23.59 -8.56
C ASN A 92 26.09 -23.53 -10.07
N VAL A 93 25.52 -22.44 -10.58
CA VAL A 93 25.21 -22.27 -12.00
C VAL A 93 26.40 -21.69 -12.74
N ARG A 94 26.80 -22.36 -13.82
CA ARG A 94 27.74 -21.83 -14.79
C ARG A 94 26.97 -21.05 -15.83
N PHE A 95 27.07 -19.73 -15.76
CA PHE A 95 26.47 -18.86 -16.76
C PHE A 95 27.23 -19.00 -18.08
N THR A 96 26.49 -19.31 -19.14
CA THR A 96 26.95 -19.48 -20.53
C THR A 96 26.52 -18.32 -21.42
N LYS A 97 25.63 -17.45 -20.92
CA LYS A 97 25.05 -16.29 -21.60
C LYS A 97 25.09 -15.08 -20.65
N ASN A 98 24.99 -13.88 -21.22
CA ASN A 98 24.92 -12.61 -20.49
C ASN A 98 23.52 -12.25 -19.99
N GLU A 99 22.49 -12.96 -20.46
CA GLU A 99 21.09 -12.74 -20.13
C GLU A 99 20.38 -14.08 -19.98
N TYR A 100 19.52 -14.18 -18.97
CA TYR A 100 18.67 -15.34 -18.72
C TYR A 100 17.22 -14.91 -18.58
N MET A 101 16.33 -15.61 -19.26
CA MET A 101 14.89 -15.39 -19.21
C MET A 101 14.28 -16.16 -18.04
N PHE A 102 13.23 -15.61 -17.44
CA PHE A 102 12.45 -16.29 -16.41
C PHE A 102 10.98 -15.89 -16.47
N LYS A 103 10.14 -16.75 -15.90
CA LYS A 103 8.71 -16.52 -15.71
C LYS A 103 8.32 -16.75 -14.26
N ILE A 104 7.34 -16.00 -13.81
CA ILE A 104 6.69 -16.20 -12.52
C ILE A 104 5.48 -17.08 -12.76
N ILE A 105 5.43 -18.23 -12.09
CA ILE A 105 4.29 -19.15 -12.09
C ILE A 105 3.53 -18.90 -10.79
N SER A 106 2.28 -18.53 -10.92
CA SER A 106 1.42 -18.18 -9.78
C SER A 106 0.25 -19.16 -9.72
N GLU A 107 0.07 -19.80 -8.56
CA GLU A 107 -1.04 -20.71 -8.28
C GLU A 107 -2.07 -19.97 -7.42
N LEU A 108 -3.28 -19.82 -7.97
CA LEU A 108 -4.43 -19.18 -7.35
C LEU A 108 -5.08 -20.10 -6.29
N GLU A 109 -6.00 -19.53 -5.50
CA GLU A 109 -6.72 -20.28 -4.45
C GLU A 109 -7.52 -21.47 -5.01
N ASP A 110 -8.03 -21.36 -6.23
CA ASP A 110 -8.75 -22.43 -6.94
C ASP A 110 -7.82 -23.52 -7.50
N GLY A 111 -6.51 -23.39 -7.29
CA GLY A 111 -5.48 -24.29 -7.79
C GLY A 111 -5.11 -24.08 -9.26
N SER A 112 -5.72 -23.12 -9.94
CA SER A 112 -5.32 -22.75 -11.30
C SER A 112 -3.94 -22.09 -11.29
N SER A 113 -3.14 -22.36 -12.32
CA SER A 113 -1.79 -21.81 -12.46
C SER A 113 -1.74 -20.87 -13.66
N VAL A 114 -1.20 -19.68 -13.43
CA VAL A 114 -1.00 -18.63 -14.45
C VAL A 114 0.49 -18.32 -14.55
N GLU A 115 1.00 -18.27 -15.77
CA GLU A 115 2.36 -17.80 -16.03
C GLU A 115 2.34 -16.30 -16.34
N SER A 116 3.29 -15.56 -15.78
CA SER A 116 3.54 -14.17 -16.16
C SER A 116 4.04 -14.04 -17.59
N GLU A 117 4.17 -12.80 -18.05
CA GLU A 117 5.06 -12.46 -19.15
C GLU A 117 6.51 -12.90 -18.85
N GLU A 118 7.34 -12.89 -19.89
CA GLU A 118 8.74 -13.30 -19.80
C GLU A 118 9.61 -12.11 -19.37
N TYR A 119 10.35 -12.29 -18.29
CA TYR A 119 11.30 -11.32 -17.74
C TYR A 119 12.72 -11.79 -17.97
N SER A 120 13.69 -10.88 -17.85
CA SER A 120 15.10 -11.23 -18.02
C SER A 120 15.98 -10.61 -16.94
N PHE A 121 17.09 -11.27 -16.62
CA PHE A 121 18.14 -10.68 -15.79
C PHE A 121 19.50 -10.81 -16.46
N LEU A 122 20.33 -9.79 -16.27
CA LEU A 122 21.68 -9.74 -16.81
C LEU A 122 22.67 -10.34 -15.82
N VAL A 123 23.65 -11.03 -16.38
CA VAL A 123 24.76 -11.64 -15.64
C VAL A 123 26.07 -11.01 -16.13
N PRO A 124 27.00 -10.67 -15.21
CA PRO A 124 28.36 -10.32 -15.61
C PRO A 124 29.04 -11.53 -16.25
N PHE A 125 29.08 -11.54 -17.59
CA PHE A 125 29.77 -12.56 -18.38
C PHE A 125 31.12 -11.98 -18.83
N GLU A 126 32.22 -12.47 -18.27
CA GLU A 126 33.54 -12.27 -18.85
C GLU A 126 33.73 -13.28 -19.98
N GLU A 127 33.60 -12.81 -21.22
CA GLU A 127 33.99 -13.59 -22.39
C GLU A 127 35.50 -13.85 -22.30
N LYS A 128 35.88 -15.08 -21.93
CA LYS A 128 37.25 -15.53 -22.12
C LYS A 128 37.47 -15.72 -23.62
N ASP A 129 37.85 -14.64 -24.31
CA ASP A 129 39.06 -14.66 -25.14
C ASP A 129 39.41 -13.30 -25.75
N THR A 130 40.72 -13.05 -25.69
CA THR A 130 41.56 -12.19 -26.54
C THR A 130 40.89 -11.58 -27.77
N SER A 131 40.31 -10.39 -27.65
CA SER A 131 40.65 -9.23 -28.49
C SER A 131 39.81 -8.02 -28.08
N SER A 132 40.50 -6.88 -28.07
CA SER A 132 39.99 -5.53 -27.89
C SER A 132 38.53 -5.33 -28.36
N THR A 133 37.66 -4.92 -27.44
CA THR A 133 36.89 -3.66 -27.51
C THR A 133 36.22 -3.43 -26.15
N LYS A 134 36.50 -2.30 -25.51
CA LYS A 134 35.77 -1.82 -24.32
C LYS A 134 34.30 -1.65 -24.70
N SER A 135 33.46 -2.62 -24.36
CA SER A 135 32.01 -2.47 -24.39
C SER A 135 31.61 -1.69 -23.14
N THR A 136 31.27 -0.42 -23.34
CA THR A 136 30.66 0.44 -22.33
C THR A 136 29.32 -0.19 -21.93
N THR A 137 29.28 -0.81 -20.76
CA THR A 137 28.10 -1.36 -20.11
C THR A 137 27.09 -0.24 -19.88
N THR A 138 26.23 -0.01 -20.87
CA THR A 138 25.04 0.80 -20.70
C THR A 138 23.96 -0.18 -20.28
N SER A 139 23.67 -0.17 -18.98
CA SER A 139 22.52 -0.85 -18.39
C SER A 139 21.24 -0.41 -19.11
N GLN A 140 20.85 -1.14 -20.15
CA GLN A 140 19.52 -1.01 -20.74
C GLN A 140 18.57 -1.71 -19.78
N GLN A 141 18.02 -0.91 -18.86
CA GLN A 141 16.84 -1.29 -18.11
C GLN A 141 15.75 -1.68 -19.10
N VAL A 142 15.16 -2.86 -18.85
CA VAL A 142 13.94 -3.33 -19.51
C VAL A 142 12.95 -2.17 -19.54
N LYS A 143 12.51 -1.78 -20.74
CA LYS A 143 11.37 -0.89 -20.93
C LYS A 143 10.08 -1.67 -20.63
N THR A 144 9.85 -1.99 -19.37
CA THR A 144 8.48 -1.93 -18.85
C THR A 144 8.14 -0.43 -18.75
N SER A 145 6.88 -0.03 -18.93
CA SER A 145 6.51 1.38 -18.81
C SER A 145 6.73 1.85 -17.37
N SER A 146 7.96 2.25 -17.02
CA SER A 146 8.33 2.67 -15.66
C SER A 146 7.47 3.85 -15.19
N SER A 147 6.91 4.60 -16.14
CA SER A 147 5.93 5.66 -15.93
C SER A 147 4.65 5.17 -15.22
N TYR A 148 4.15 3.97 -15.53
CA TYR A 148 2.92 3.43 -14.91
C TYR A 148 3.13 3.08 -13.43
N TYR A 149 4.25 2.44 -13.10
CA TYR A 149 4.60 2.11 -11.72
C TYR A 149 4.90 3.34 -10.87
N ILE A 150 5.67 4.29 -11.41
CA ILE A 150 5.91 5.57 -10.74
C ILE A 150 4.60 6.33 -10.54
N TYR A 151 3.69 6.31 -11.52
CA TYR A 151 2.38 6.93 -11.39
C TYR A 151 1.55 6.28 -10.28
N ASN A 152 1.44 4.94 -10.25
CA ASN A 152 0.70 4.23 -9.22
C ASN A 152 1.31 4.39 -7.83
N PHE A 153 2.64 4.37 -7.73
CA PHE A 153 3.34 4.64 -6.47
C PHE A 153 3.11 6.09 -5.99
N ALA A 154 3.22 7.07 -6.88
CA ALA A 154 2.97 8.47 -6.55
C ALA A 154 1.50 8.70 -6.17
N LEU A 155 0.56 8.06 -6.87
CA LEU A 155 -0.87 8.08 -6.55
C LEU A 155 -1.11 7.44 -5.18
N GLY A 156 -0.49 6.29 -4.91
CA GLY A 156 -0.51 5.60 -3.63
C GLY A 156 0.00 6.49 -2.50
N ILE A 157 1.17 7.10 -2.64
CA ILE A 157 1.70 8.07 -1.66
C ILE A 157 0.76 9.26 -1.48
N THR A 158 0.20 9.78 -2.57
CA THR A 158 -0.70 10.94 -2.52
C THR A 158 -1.95 10.62 -1.70
N LEU A 159 -2.59 9.48 -1.95
CA LEU A 159 -3.75 9.02 -1.18
C LEU A 159 -3.35 8.66 0.26
N TRP A 160 -2.17 8.07 0.45
CA TRP A 160 -1.64 7.75 1.76
C TRP A 160 -1.28 8.98 2.58
N LEU A 161 -0.94 10.12 1.98
CA LEU A 161 -0.71 11.39 2.68
C LEU A 161 -1.96 12.28 2.73
N LEU A 162 -3.00 11.96 1.96
CA LEU A 162 -4.24 12.73 1.91
C LEU A 162 -4.86 12.80 3.32
N PRO A 163 -5.06 14.00 3.85
CA PRO A 163 -5.62 14.15 5.17
C PRO A 163 -7.13 13.93 5.15
N SER A 164 -7.61 13.30 6.20
CA SER A 164 -9.00 12.93 6.43
C SER A 164 -9.81 14.15 6.90
N PRO A 165 -10.92 14.50 6.22
CA PRO A 165 -11.86 15.48 6.75
C PRO A 165 -12.47 14.97 8.06
N ALA A 166 -12.65 15.89 9.01
CA ALA A 166 -13.21 15.59 10.30
C ALA A 166 -14.12 16.71 10.83
N LEU A 167 -14.99 16.35 11.75
CA LEU A 167 -15.83 17.27 12.51
C LEU A 167 -15.45 17.16 13.99
N ALA A 168 -15.03 18.28 14.56
CA ALA A 168 -14.73 18.42 15.98
C ALA A 168 -15.93 19.05 16.71
N PHE A 169 -16.42 18.39 17.75
CA PHE A 169 -17.48 18.90 18.62
C PHE A 169 -16.87 19.37 19.95
N GLU A 170 -16.96 20.68 20.19
CA GLU A 170 -16.39 21.38 21.33
C GLU A 170 -17.39 22.40 21.88
N ASN A 171 -17.74 22.33 23.18
CA ASN A 171 -18.69 23.26 23.81
C ASN A 171 -19.99 23.47 23.01
N ASN A 172 -20.61 22.38 22.56
CA ASN A 172 -21.83 22.38 21.71
C ASN A 172 -21.68 23.11 20.37
N LYS A 173 -20.45 23.34 19.90
CA LYS A 173 -20.16 23.87 18.57
C LYS A 173 -19.48 22.79 17.73
N THR A 174 -19.94 22.65 16.50
CA THR A 174 -19.28 21.82 15.49
C THR A 174 -18.27 22.67 14.74
N LYS A 175 -17.05 22.18 14.62
CA LYS A 175 -15.94 22.82 13.93
C LYS A 175 -15.40 21.86 12.88
N PHE A 176 -15.04 22.39 11.72
CA PHE A 176 -14.31 21.60 10.74
C PHE A 176 -12.90 21.30 11.27
N ALA A 177 -12.43 20.10 10.98
CA ALA A 177 -11.11 19.64 11.36
C ALA A 177 -10.51 18.82 10.21
N ILE A 178 -9.18 18.74 10.22
CA ILE A 178 -8.43 17.89 9.32
C ILE A 178 -7.54 17.01 10.17
N LEU A 179 -7.55 15.71 9.89
CA LEU A 179 -6.80 14.68 10.62
C LEU A 179 -5.92 13.92 9.64
N LYS A 180 -4.70 13.57 10.03
CA LYS A 180 -3.99 12.46 9.38
C LYS A 180 -3.28 11.60 10.41
N ASP A 181 -3.57 10.31 10.41
CA ASP A 181 -2.78 9.31 11.13
C ASP A 181 -1.99 8.50 10.10
N LEU A 182 -0.68 8.38 10.30
CA LEU A 182 0.23 7.58 9.50
C LEU A 182 0.64 6.34 10.31
N PRO A 183 0.27 5.12 9.86
CA PRO A 183 0.80 3.90 10.44
C PRO A 183 2.32 3.86 10.27
N LEU A 184 3.05 3.69 11.37
CA LEU A 184 4.51 3.62 11.39
C LEU A 184 4.99 2.18 11.43
N VAL A 185 4.44 1.41 12.36
CA VAL A 185 4.79 0.01 12.61
C VAL A 185 3.50 -0.77 12.75
N SER A 186 3.36 -1.83 11.98
CA SER A 186 2.22 -2.74 12.00
C SER A 186 2.69 -4.11 12.45
N ILE A 187 1.92 -4.76 13.32
CA ILE A 187 2.17 -6.11 13.83
C ILE A 187 1.07 -7.00 13.28
N GLY A 188 1.44 -7.92 12.40
CA GLY A 188 0.54 -8.82 11.69
C GLY A 188 0.77 -10.30 12.04
N SER A 189 0.04 -11.16 11.35
CA SER A 189 0.22 -12.62 11.38
C SER A 189 0.83 -13.08 10.07
N PHE A 190 1.62 -14.15 10.07
CA PHE A 190 1.95 -14.89 8.83
C PHE A 190 0.76 -15.63 8.19
N SER A 191 -0.40 -15.63 8.83
CA SER A 191 -1.59 -16.32 8.32
C SER A 191 -2.07 -15.71 7.00
N ALA A 192 -2.14 -16.54 5.95
CA ALA A 192 -2.71 -16.21 4.65
C ALA A 192 -4.19 -15.78 4.69
N TYR A 193 -4.88 -15.99 5.82
CA TYR A 193 -6.29 -15.65 6.00
C TYR A 193 -6.53 -14.25 6.58
N LYS A 194 -5.47 -13.49 6.90
CA LYS A 194 -5.59 -12.15 7.46
C LYS A 194 -5.17 -11.09 6.47
N THR A 195 -6.10 -10.19 6.18
CA THR A 195 -5.88 -9.07 5.25
C THR A 195 -5.29 -7.85 5.98
N PHE A 196 -5.43 -7.78 7.31
CA PHE A 196 -5.07 -6.61 8.10
C PHE A 196 -4.13 -6.97 9.27
N PRO A 197 -3.20 -6.07 9.65
CA PRO A 197 -2.39 -6.27 10.85
C PRO A 197 -3.28 -6.30 12.10
N TYR A 198 -2.87 -7.05 13.13
CA TYR A 198 -3.60 -7.07 14.41
C TYR A 198 -3.57 -5.72 15.09
N VAL A 199 -2.40 -5.08 15.09
CA VAL A 199 -2.15 -3.82 15.78
C VAL A 199 -1.25 -2.98 14.91
N TYR A 200 -1.46 -1.66 14.89
CA TYR A 200 -0.45 -0.74 14.40
C TYR A 200 -0.22 0.42 15.35
N PHE A 201 1.00 0.93 15.36
CA PHE A 201 1.39 2.17 15.99
C PHE A 201 1.38 3.29 14.96
N TYR A 202 0.88 4.45 15.35
CA TYR A 202 0.75 5.58 14.44
C TYR A 202 1.35 6.87 15.02
N ALA A 203 1.80 7.72 14.10
CA ALA A 203 2.00 9.13 14.35
C ALA A 203 1.01 9.92 13.51
N GLY A 204 0.43 10.96 14.08
CA GLY A 204 -0.61 11.71 13.43
C GLY A 204 -0.58 13.19 13.75
N TYR A 205 -1.45 13.91 13.05
CA TYR A 205 -1.63 15.33 13.19
C TYR A 205 -3.11 15.67 13.07
N VAL A 206 -3.57 16.59 13.92
CA VAL A 206 -4.91 17.16 13.83
C VAL A 206 -4.84 18.67 13.81
N HIS A 207 -5.61 19.26 12.89
CA HIS A 207 -5.82 20.69 12.79
C HIS A 207 -7.30 21.04 12.99
N ILE A 208 -7.60 21.87 13.99
CA ILE A 208 -8.93 22.40 14.28
C ILE A 208 -8.81 23.93 14.32
N PRO A 209 -9.08 24.66 13.22
CA PRO A 209 -8.78 26.09 13.11
C PRO A 209 -9.29 26.95 14.28
N GLU A 210 -10.49 26.63 14.76
CA GLU A 210 -11.18 27.33 15.86
C GLU A 210 -11.22 26.50 17.16
N GLY A 211 -10.43 25.43 17.27
CA GLY A 211 -10.47 24.48 18.38
C GLY A 211 -9.82 24.98 19.68
N PHE A 212 -10.06 24.28 20.78
CA PHE A 212 -9.32 24.50 22.05
C PHE A 212 -7.81 24.37 21.85
N VAL A 213 -7.42 23.40 21.02
CA VAL A 213 -6.06 23.21 20.55
C VAL A 213 -6.08 23.18 19.04
N LYS A 214 -5.47 24.18 18.42
CA LYS A 214 -5.52 24.34 16.95
C LYS A 214 -4.73 23.28 16.21
N ASN A 215 -3.55 22.93 16.71
CA ASN A 215 -2.63 22.00 16.09
C ASN A 215 -2.20 21.01 17.17
N SER A 216 -2.42 19.71 16.94
CA SER A 216 -1.91 18.69 17.84
C SER A 216 -1.23 17.58 17.06
N PHE A 217 -0.02 17.23 17.49
CA PHE A 217 0.63 15.99 17.13
C PHE A 217 0.01 14.85 17.94
N ARG A 218 -0.18 13.69 17.32
CA ARG A 218 -0.81 12.50 17.91
C ARG A 218 0.15 11.33 17.84
N LEU A 219 0.15 10.49 18.88
CA LEU A 219 0.80 9.19 18.89
C LEU A 219 -0.14 8.19 19.53
N GLY A 220 -0.17 6.96 19.03
CA GLY A 220 -0.98 5.94 19.64
C GLY A 220 -0.87 4.59 18.97
N THR A 221 -1.78 3.71 19.34
CA THR A 221 -1.92 2.38 18.80
C THR A 221 -3.38 2.11 18.43
N LYS A 222 -3.62 1.32 17.40
CA LYS A 222 -4.95 0.82 17.06
C LYS A 222 -4.88 -0.70 16.88
N TYR A 223 -5.78 -1.40 17.55
CA TYR A 223 -6.07 -2.81 17.32
C TYR A 223 -7.12 -2.92 16.21
N LEU A 224 -6.91 -3.81 15.25
CA LEU A 224 -7.85 -4.08 14.16
C LEU A 224 -8.45 -5.48 14.34
N TYR A 225 -9.75 -5.47 14.57
CA TYR A 225 -10.57 -6.68 14.58
C TYR A 225 -11.15 -6.88 13.18
N GLU A 226 -10.56 -7.81 12.44
CA GLU A 226 -11.05 -8.21 11.12
C GLU A 226 -12.39 -8.94 11.22
N LEU A 227 -13.28 -8.65 10.29
CA LEU A 227 -14.58 -9.28 10.08
C LEU A 227 -14.48 -10.12 8.80
N PRO A 228 -14.09 -11.41 8.88
CA PRO A 228 -13.72 -12.21 7.72
C PRO A 228 -14.83 -12.32 6.68
N GLU A 229 -16.09 -12.37 7.12
CA GLU A 229 -17.27 -12.51 6.26
C GLU A 229 -17.46 -11.36 5.28
N ILE A 230 -17.01 -10.15 5.65
CA ILE A 230 -17.18 -8.94 4.83
C ILE A 230 -15.86 -8.31 4.42
N LYS A 231 -14.72 -8.92 4.74
CA LYS A 231 -13.36 -8.41 4.41
C LYS A 231 -13.11 -6.96 4.83
N HIS A 232 -13.70 -6.55 5.96
CA HIS A 232 -13.54 -5.23 6.58
C HIS A 232 -13.10 -5.39 8.05
N PHE A 233 -12.82 -4.28 8.74
CA PHE A 233 -12.41 -4.33 10.14
C PHE A 233 -13.10 -3.28 11.02
N VAL A 234 -13.17 -3.58 12.31
CA VAL A 234 -13.43 -2.60 13.38
C VAL A 234 -12.10 -2.27 14.03
N SER A 235 -11.82 -0.99 14.27
CA SER A 235 -10.62 -0.55 14.94
C SER A 235 -10.92 -0.03 16.34
N LEU A 236 -10.04 -0.34 17.29
CA LEU A 236 -10.04 0.19 18.65
C LEU A 236 -8.69 0.85 18.91
N GLY A 237 -8.70 2.15 19.13
CA GLY A 237 -7.51 2.97 19.27
C GLY A 237 -7.37 3.62 20.64
N LEU A 238 -6.13 3.73 21.10
CA LEU A 238 -5.75 4.50 22.28
C LEU A 238 -4.49 5.31 21.96
N GLY A 239 -4.44 6.54 22.46
CA GLY A 239 -3.31 7.40 22.18
C GLY A 239 -3.24 8.65 23.04
N GLY A 240 -2.23 9.46 22.74
CA GLY A 240 -2.01 10.78 23.31
C GLY A 240 -1.86 11.82 22.21
N PHE A 241 -2.04 13.08 22.59
CA PHE A 241 -1.79 14.21 21.70
C PHE A 241 -1.17 15.39 22.45
N THR A 242 -0.41 16.21 21.74
CA THR A 242 0.26 17.39 22.27
C THR A 242 0.37 18.50 21.24
N ASN A 243 0.31 19.76 21.68
CA ASN A 243 0.67 20.92 20.86
C ASN A 243 2.11 21.42 21.12
N PHE A 244 2.90 20.72 21.93
CA PHE A 244 4.22 21.13 22.41
C PHE A 244 4.27 22.49 23.12
N LYS A 245 3.11 23.02 23.53
CA LYS A 245 2.93 24.31 24.23
C LYS A 245 2.17 24.14 25.55
N GLY A 246 2.18 22.94 26.12
CA GLY A 246 1.55 22.63 27.41
C GLY A 246 0.12 22.09 27.33
N SER A 247 -0.46 21.95 26.14
CA SER A 247 -1.74 21.25 25.96
C SER A 247 -1.46 19.80 25.55
N ASN A 248 -1.50 18.91 26.54
CA ASN A 248 -1.37 17.47 26.36
C ASN A 248 -2.70 16.80 26.68
N GLY A 249 -3.04 15.74 25.96
CA GLY A 249 -4.26 14.99 26.19
C GLY A 249 -4.14 13.53 25.81
N ILE A 250 -5.18 12.79 26.15
CA ILE A 250 -5.36 11.38 25.83
C ILE A 250 -6.58 11.22 24.92
N ASN A 251 -6.56 10.21 24.07
CA ASN A 251 -7.68 9.87 23.23
C ASN A 251 -7.99 8.38 23.25
N GLY A 252 -9.29 8.09 23.10
CA GLY A 252 -9.81 6.78 22.74
C GLY A 252 -10.53 6.89 21.41
N GLU A 253 -10.36 5.91 20.54
CA GLU A 253 -10.91 5.91 19.19
C GLU A 253 -11.58 4.57 18.89
N ILE A 254 -12.69 4.61 18.17
CA ILE A 254 -13.29 3.45 17.54
C ILE A 254 -13.53 3.79 16.07
N GLY A 255 -13.30 2.85 15.18
CA GLY A 255 -13.54 3.04 13.76
C GLY A 255 -14.04 1.78 13.08
N PHE A 256 -14.54 1.96 11.87
CA PHE A 256 -15.05 0.89 11.03
C PHE A 256 -14.61 1.14 9.58
N SER A 257 -14.03 0.12 8.94
CA SER A 257 -13.78 0.11 7.50
C SER A 257 -15.05 -0.34 6.77
N PHE A 258 -15.38 0.33 5.66
CA PHE A 258 -16.65 0.08 4.97
C PHE A 258 -16.57 0.09 3.44
N LEU A 259 -15.44 0.49 2.85
CA LEU A 259 -15.28 0.51 1.40
C LEU A 259 -13.81 0.40 1.02
N LYS A 260 -13.49 -0.48 0.07
CA LYS A 260 -12.16 -0.60 -0.51
C LYS A 260 -12.01 0.33 -1.71
N VAL A 261 -10.92 1.07 -1.76
CA VAL A 261 -10.57 2.06 -2.81
C VAL A 261 -9.27 1.63 -3.46
N LEU A 262 -9.28 1.49 -4.79
CA LEU A 262 -8.13 1.06 -5.61
C LEU A 262 -7.51 -0.26 -5.14
N LYS A 263 -8.32 -1.18 -4.62
CA LYS A 263 -7.92 -2.49 -4.05
C LYS A 263 -6.91 -2.44 -2.86
N THR A 264 -6.37 -1.28 -2.52
CA THR A 264 -5.30 -1.10 -1.51
C THR A 264 -5.73 -0.30 -0.27
N PHE A 265 -6.63 0.67 -0.43
CA PHE A 265 -7.04 1.55 0.67
C PHE A 265 -8.39 1.17 1.24
N GLU A 266 -8.51 1.16 2.56
CA GLU A 266 -9.77 1.01 3.25
C GLU A 266 -10.29 2.38 3.67
N MET A 267 -11.47 2.77 3.19
CA MET A 267 -12.20 3.90 3.73
C MET A 267 -12.70 3.55 5.13
N THR A 268 -12.40 4.44 6.07
CA THR A 268 -12.71 4.27 7.48
C THR A 268 -13.56 5.43 7.97
N ALA A 269 -14.58 5.11 8.75
CA ALA A 269 -15.30 6.09 9.56
C ALA A 269 -14.87 5.88 11.02
N SER A 270 -14.40 6.95 11.67
CA SER A 270 -13.91 6.87 13.05
C SER A 270 -14.54 7.93 13.94
N TYR A 271 -14.75 7.55 15.19
CA TYR A 271 -15.10 8.42 16.30
C TYR A 271 -13.97 8.41 17.33
N SER A 272 -13.52 9.58 17.77
CA SER A 272 -12.50 9.74 18.80
C SER A 272 -12.98 10.67 19.91
N TYR A 273 -12.88 10.19 21.15
CA TYR A 273 -13.04 11.00 22.36
C TYR A 273 -11.67 11.51 22.81
N ASN A 274 -11.53 12.82 22.91
CA ASN A 274 -10.27 13.48 23.25
C ASN A 274 -10.42 14.29 24.54
N TYR A 275 -9.55 14.03 25.51
CA TYR A 275 -9.57 14.67 26.81
C TYR A 275 -8.24 15.36 27.12
N LEU A 276 -8.31 16.61 27.57
CA LEU A 276 -7.17 17.40 28.02
C LEU A 276 -7.19 17.51 29.55
N PRO A 277 -6.36 16.75 30.29
CA PRO A 277 -6.34 16.81 31.74
C PRO A 277 -6.01 18.20 32.30
N SER A 278 -5.11 18.95 31.65
CA SER A 278 -4.62 20.24 32.14
C SER A 278 -5.70 21.32 32.21
N SER A 279 -6.64 21.34 31.25
CA SER A 279 -7.74 22.30 31.19
C SER A 279 -9.10 21.69 31.54
N LYS A 280 -9.15 20.35 31.73
CA LYS A 280 -10.38 19.55 31.80
C LYS A 280 -11.28 19.69 30.57
N ASN A 281 -10.78 20.28 29.47
CA ASN A 281 -11.53 20.37 28.22
C ASN A 281 -11.63 18.99 27.58
N LYS A 282 -12.72 18.78 26.84
CA LYS A 282 -12.97 17.57 26.07
C LYS A 282 -13.54 17.92 24.71
N PHE A 283 -13.24 17.10 23.73
CA PHE A 283 -13.77 17.25 22.39
C PHE A 283 -13.95 15.90 21.71
N HIS A 284 -14.94 15.84 20.82
CA HIS A 284 -15.26 14.65 20.06
C HIS A 284 -14.86 14.87 18.60
N LEU A 285 -14.22 13.90 17.97
CA LEU A 285 -13.84 13.94 16.57
C LEU A 285 -14.58 12.84 15.83
N PHE A 286 -15.20 13.20 14.72
CA PHE A 286 -15.73 12.25 13.74
C PHE A 286 -14.97 12.46 12.44
N SER A 287 -14.36 11.42 11.89
CA SER A 287 -13.52 11.53 10.69
C SER A 287 -13.86 10.45 9.68
N ILE A 288 -13.72 10.79 8.40
CA ILE A 288 -13.72 9.81 7.30
C ILE A 288 -12.33 9.85 6.68
N GLY A 289 -11.64 8.72 6.67
CA GLY A 289 -10.25 8.63 6.25
C GLY A 289 -9.95 7.42 5.38
N LEU A 290 -8.71 7.34 4.92
CA LEU A 290 -8.16 6.20 4.19
C LEU A 290 -7.09 5.53 5.04
N PHE A 291 -7.18 4.21 5.16
CA PHE A 291 -6.22 3.36 5.85
C PHE A 291 -5.55 2.40 4.87
N THR A 292 -4.24 2.25 5.02
CA THR A 292 -3.47 1.14 4.45
C THR A 292 -2.23 0.94 5.32
N SER A 293 -1.80 -0.32 5.51
CA SER A 293 -0.55 -0.68 6.18
C SER A 293 0.63 -0.84 5.21
N SER A 294 0.41 -0.68 3.90
CA SER A 294 1.44 -0.94 2.87
C SER A 294 2.69 -0.05 3.00
N PHE A 295 2.54 1.16 3.56
CA PHE A 295 3.65 2.09 3.77
C PHE A 295 4.24 2.04 5.19
N SER A 296 3.79 1.10 6.03
CA SER A 296 4.31 0.91 7.38
C SER A 296 5.37 -0.19 7.44
N ILE A 297 6.21 -0.17 8.48
CA ILE A 297 7.09 -1.30 8.78
C ILE A 297 6.22 -2.44 9.30
N ASN A 298 6.12 -3.54 8.55
CA ASN A 298 5.31 -4.69 8.91
C ASN A 298 6.17 -5.75 9.63
N LEU A 299 5.82 -6.05 10.88
CA LEU A 299 6.38 -7.11 11.70
C LEU A 299 5.38 -8.27 11.74
N ASN A 300 5.62 -9.29 10.93
CA ASN A 300 4.78 -10.48 10.87
C ASN A 300 5.43 -11.59 11.71
N TYR A 301 4.61 -12.25 12.55
CA TYR A 301 4.99 -13.38 13.39
C TYR A 301 4.02 -14.55 13.23
#